data_AF-A0AAU4DPE5-F1
#
_entry.id   AF-A0AAU4DPE5-F1
#
_cell.length_a   1.000
_cell.length_b   1.000
_cell.length_c   1.000
_cell.angle_alpha   90.00
_cell.angle_beta   90.00
_cell.angle_gamma   90.00
#
_symmetry.space_group_name_H-M   'P 1'
#
loop_
_entity.id
_entity.type
_entity.pdbx_description
1 polymer ?
#
loop_
_entity_poly.entity_id
_entity_poly.type
_entity_poly.pdbx_seq_one_letter_code
_entity_poly.pdbx_strand_id
1 'polypeptide(L)'
;MWASRTQALGAVSARTDVLQHWGAEEPNGFGLVTLQTRAAVELALMAGQQKTDPQEAASREGAARGWCWQAASTLAGDPVPWIGLLALAQLDSAQARPEHRVGAPDRMLPAGPWGLLGQARRADPWSREAFHRMLRVWLAWGGSGTAAEFLATYLPAAPEGSPLHALPLYLHVERYRRAERKEEAALQWTHNDGIRSTVRRAYEHWRAGHSGVGRWPVVDESHLAHALWATRQPRQAAEVFAALNPFVSSQPWASLSGRPDELIRQAVAQSFAAAR
;
A
#
# COMPACT_ATOMS: atom_id res chain seq x y z
N MET A 1 4.98 -1.55 14.28
CA MET A 1 6.40 -1.13 14.14
C MET A 1 7.29 -2.24 13.59
N TRP A 2 7.14 -3.51 14.01
CA TRP A 2 7.89 -4.66 13.49
C TRP A 2 7.67 -4.92 11.98
N ALA A 3 6.42 -5.01 11.54
CA ALA A 3 6.09 -5.28 10.14
C ALA A 3 6.66 -4.24 9.15
N SER A 4 6.59 -2.94 9.49
CA SER A 4 7.11 -1.87 8.63
C SER A 4 8.64 -1.86 8.55
N ARG A 5 9.34 -2.15 9.65
CA ARG A 5 10.80 -2.25 9.68
C ARG A 5 11.29 -3.45 8.86
N THR A 6 10.68 -4.62 9.05
CA THR A 6 11.03 -5.83 8.30
C THR A 6 10.68 -5.73 6.82
N GLN A 7 9.65 -4.96 6.45
CA GLN A 7 9.35 -4.64 5.05
C GLN A 7 10.52 -3.89 4.39
N ALA A 8 11.02 -2.82 5.02
CA ALA A 8 12.13 -2.03 4.48
C ALA A 8 13.43 -2.84 4.41
N LEU A 9 13.76 -3.56 5.49
CA LEU A 9 14.96 -4.41 5.54
C LEU A 9 14.90 -5.54 4.52
N GLY A 10 13.76 -6.25 4.42
CA GLY A 10 13.59 -7.32 3.46
C GLY A 10 13.74 -6.87 1.99
N ALA A 11 13.28 -5.66 1.66
CA ALA A 11 13.43 -5.10 0.32
C ALA A 11 14.91 -4.79 -0.05
N VAL A 12 15.72 -4.39 0.92
CA VAL A 12 17.17 -4.21 0.75
C VAL A 12 17.86 -5.57 0.66
N SER A 13 17.54 -6.47 1.60
CA SER A 13 18.12 -7.81 1.68
C SER A 13 17.84 -8.65 0.44
N ALA A 14 16.69 -8.48 -0.21
CA ALA A 14 16.35 -9.13 -1.48
C ALA A 14 17.37 -8.88 -2.61
N ARG A 15 18.18 -7.83 -2.50
CA ARG A 15 19.16 -7.43 -3.51
C ARG A 15 20.60 -7.81 -3.15
N THR A 16 20.79 -8.60 -2.09
CA THR A 16 22.10 -8.92 -1.51
C THR A 16 22.12 -10.35 -0.99
N ASP A 17 23.31 -10.94 -0.82
CA ASP A 17 23.46 -12.29 -0.25
C ASP A 17 23.52 -12.30 1.29
N VAL A 18 23.16 -11.19 1.95
CA VAL A 18 23.30 -11.01 3.41
C VAL A 18 22.54 -12.06 4.21
N LEU A 19 21.34 -12.46 3.74
CA LEU A 19 20.51 -13.45 4.44
C LEU A 19 21.01 -14.88 4.25
N GLN A 20 21.75 -15.16 3.17
CA GLN A 20 22.37 -16.46 2.96
C GLN A 20 23.57 -16.62 3.90
N HIS A 21 24.43 -15.61 3.99
CA HIS A 21 25.58 -15.60 4.89
C HIS A 21 25.12 -15.65 6.35
N TRP A 22 24.14 -14.83 6.75
CA TRP A 22 23.60 -14.87 8.10
C TRP A 22 22.98 -16.24 8.43
N GLY A 23 22.24 -16.85 7.50
CA GLY A 23 21.68 -18.18 7.72
C GLY A 23 22.72 -19.29 7.84
N ALA A 24 23.91 -19.13 7.25
CA ALA A 24 25.01 -20.07 7.41
C ALA A 24 25.73 -19.93 8.76
N GLU A 25 25.86 -18.70 9.25
CA GLU A 25 26.51 -18.38 10.53
C GLU A 25 25.58 -18.63 11.73
N GLU A 26 24.32 -18.22 11.64
CA GLU A 26 23.32 -18.31 12.71
C GLU A 26 21.96 -18.81 12.19
N PRO A 27 21.79 -20.13 11.95
CA PRO A 27 20.57 -20.69 11.37
C PRO A 27 19.29 -20.43 12.19
N ASN A 28 19.43 -20.21 13.50
CA ASN A 28 18.34 -19.95 14.43
C ASN A 28 18.27 -18.48 14.88
N GLY A 29 18.92 -17.57 14.14
CA GLY A 29 18.93 -16.14 14.44
C GLY A 29 17.52 -15.54 14.48
N PHE A 30 17.24 -14.71 15.49
CA PHE A 30 15.94 -14.06 15.63
C PHE A 30 15.64 -13.18 14.42
N GLY A 31 14.46 -13.37 13.82
CA GLY A 31 14.00 -12.59 12.67
C GLY A 31 14.57 -13.02 11.32
N LEU A 32 15.48 -14.02 11.26
CA LEU A 32 16.03 -14.56 10.02
C LEU A 32 14.91 -15.08 9.11
N VAL A 33 14.04 -15.95 9.62
CA VAL A 33 12.88 -16.48 8.88
C VAL A 33 11.99 -15.36 8.37
N THR A 34 11.66 -14.38 9.22
CA THR A 34 10.85 -13.21 8.83
C THR A 34 11.48 -12.44 7.66
N LEU A 35 12.79 -12.19 7.70
CA LEU A 35 13.50 -11.44 6.67
C LEU A 35 13.68 -12.26 5.38
N GLN A 36 13.92 -13.58 5.48
CA GLN A 36 13.94 -14.49 4.34
C GLN A 36 12.58 -14.51 3.63
N THR A 37 11.48 -14.61 4.39
CA THR A 37 10.12 -14.50 3.85
C THR A 37 9.90 -13.17 3.14
N ARG A 38 10.30 -12.05 3.74
CA ARG A 38 10.17 -10.71 3.13
C ARG A 38 10.97 -10.60 1.84
N ALA A 39 12.22 -11.06 1.83
CA ALA A 39 13.09 -11.01 0.67
C ALA A 39 12.56 -11.88 -0.48
N ALA A 40 12.11 -13.10 -0.18
CA ALA A 40 11.53 -14.01 -1.17
C ALA A 40 10.26 -13.42 -1.81
N VAL A 41 9.37 -12.82 -1.00
CA VAL A 41 8.17 -12.13 -1.51
C VAL A 41 8.55 -10.96 -2.43
N GLU A 42 9.52 -10.13 -2.04
CA GLU A 42 9.96 -9.01 -2.88
C GLU A 42 10.54 -9.48 -4.21
N LEU A 43 11.38 -10.53 -4.19
CA LEU A 43 11.95 -11.13 -5.41
C LEU A 43 10.87 -11.70 -6.35
N ALA A 44 9.84 -12.33 -5.81
CA ALA A 44 8.71 -12.84 -6.59
C ALA A 44 7.89 -11.69 -7.20
N LEU A 45 7.62 -10.62 -6.43
CA LEU A 45 6.92 -9.44 -6.94
C LEU A 45 7.70 -8.71 -8.02
N MET A 46 9.03 -8.60 -7.88
CA MET A 46 9.90 -8.04 -8.91
C MET A 46 9.88 -8.87 -10.18
N ALA A 47 9.98 -10.20 -10.07
CA ALA A 47 9.92 -11.11 -11.22
C ALA A 47 8.57 -11.03 -11.95
N GLY A 48 7.45 -10.90 -11.21
CA GLY A 48 6.13 -10.73 -11.79
C GLY A 48 5.88 -9.35 -12.44
N GLN A 49 6.67 -8.33 -12.09
CA GLN A 49 6.60 -7.00 -12.72
C GLN A 49 7.52 -6.87 -13.94
N GLN A 50 8.62 -7.64 -13.97
CA GLN A 50 9.55 -7.69 -15.09
C GLN A 50 9.02 -8.64 -16.17
N LYS A 51 9.43 -8.44 -17.43
CA LYS A 51 9.20 -9.41 -18.51
C LYS A 51 10.17 -10.60 -18.39
N THR A 52 10.27 -11.17 -17.20
CA THR A 52 11.08 -12.36 -16.91
C THR A 52 10.41 -13.60 -17.52
N ASP A 53 11.19 -14.68 -17.70
CA ASP A 53 10.66 -15.98 -18.09
C ASP A 53 9.49 -16.39 -17.14
N PRO A 54 8.29 -16.71 -17.69
CA PRO A 54 7.15 -17.16 -16.90
C PRO A 54 7.47 -18.34 -15.96
N GLN A 55 8.36 -19.25 -16.37
CA GLN A 55 8.73 -20.39 -15.52
C GLN A 55 9.55 -19.95 -14.31
N GLU A 56 10.49 -19.02 -14.49
CA GLU A 56 11.27 -18.43 -13.40
C GLU A 56 10.38 -17.63 -12.45
N ALA A 57 9.46 -16.83 -12.99
CA ALA A 57 8.50 -16.06 -12.18
C ALA A 57 7.62 -16.99 -11.32
N ALA A 58 7.11 -18.09 -11.91
CA ALA A 58 6.32 -19.08 -11.19
C ALA A 58 7.14 -19.82 -10.12
N SER A 59 8.41 -20.14 -10.41
CA SER A 59 9.33 -20.76 -9.45
C SER A 59 9.57 -19.85 -8.24
N ARG A 60 9.87 -18.56 -8.48
CA ARG A 60 10.06 -17.56 -7.42
C ARG A 60 8.80 -17.34 -6.59
N GLU A 61 7.62 -17.27 -7.22
CA GLU A 61 6.35 -17.21 -6.49
C GLU A 61 6.14 -18.44 -5.61
N GLY A 62 6.39 -19.65 -6.14
CA GLY A 62 6.29 -20.90 -5.40
C GLY A 62 7.20 -20.93 -4.17
N ALA A 63 8.47 -20.54 -4.34
CA ALA A 63 9.44 -20.45 -3.26
C ALA A 63 9.01 -19.42 -2.19
N ALA A 64 8.56 -18.23 -2.60
CA ALA A 64 8.08 -17.19 -1.70
C ALA A 64 6.85 -17.64 -0.89
N ARG A 65 5.91 -18.36 -1.52
CA ARG A 65 4.78 -18.97 -0.82
C ARG A 65 5.22 -20.02 0.20
N GLY A 66 6.19 -20.87 -0.17
CA GLY A 66 6.79 -21.84 0.75
C GLY A 66 7.33 -21.18 2.01
N TRP A 67 8.11 -20.11 1.84
CA TRP A 67 8.62 -19.29 2.96
C TRP A 67 7.51 -18.68 3.81
N CYS A 68 6.45 -18.15 3.20
CA CYS A 68 5.33 -17.59 3.96
C CYS A 68 4.61 -18.66 4.79
N TRP A 69 4.36 -19.84 4.22
CA TRP A 69 3.69 -20.92 4.95
C TRP A 69 4.56 -21.50 6.08
N GLN A 70 5.87 -21.64 5.85
CA GLN A 70 6.81 -22.02 6.89
C GLN A 70 6.89 -20.98 8.01
N ALA A 71 6.92 -19.69 7.67
CA ALA A 71 6.88 -18.62 8.65
C ALA A 71 5.54 -18.62 9.42
N ALA A 72 4.41 -18.85 8.75
CA ALA A 72 3.10 -18.93 9.40
C ALA A 72 3.00 -20.09 10.42
N SER A 73 3.68 -21.21 10.18
CA SER A 73 3.66 -22.35 11.10
C SER A 73 4.63 -22.21 12.28
N THR A 74 5.64 -21.35 12.16
CA THR A 74 6.71 -21.20 13.17
C THR A 74 6.61 -19.89 13.97
N LEU A 75 6.06 -18.83 13.38
CA LEU A 75 5.97 -17.49 13.98
C LEU A 75 4.53 -17.19 14.45
N ALA A 76 4.16 -17.74 15.61
CA ALA A 76 2.84 -17.52 16.19
C ALA A 76 2.55 -16.03 16.39
N GLY A 77 1.43 -15.56 15.84
CA GLY A 77 0.98 -14.17 15.98
C GLY A 77 1.73 -13.14 15.12
N ASP A 78 2.70 -13.54 14.28
CA ASP A 78 3.35 -12.61 13.35
C ASP A 78 2.45 -12.35 12.12
N PRO A 79 2.12 -11.07 11.79
CA PRO A 79 1.33 -10.75 10.61
C PRO A 79 2.10 -10.90 9.28
N VAL A 80 3.44 -10.90 9.31
CA VAL A 80 4.31 -10.90 8.11
C VAL A 80 4.01 -12.03 7.11
N PRO A 81 3.92 -13.31 7.50
CA PRO A 81 3.63 -14.38 6.54
C PRO A 81 2.29 -14.18 5.81
N TRP A 82 1.26 -13.73 6.53
CA TRP A 82 -0.06 -13.48 5.98
C TRP A 82 -0.08 -12.27 5.04
N ILE A 83 0.64 -11.20 5.41
CA ILE A 83 0.86 -10.04 4.55
C ILE A 83 1.64 -10.43 3.29
N GLY A 84 2.62 -11.34 3.41
CA GLY A 84 3.38 -11.89 2.29
C GLY A 84 2.49 -12.67 1.32
N LEU A 85 1.65 -13.58 1.81
CA LEU A 85 0.67 -14.31 0.99
C LEU A 85 -0.34 -13.37 0.32
N LEU A 86 -0.83 -12.34 1.03
CA LEU A 86 -1.68 -11.30 0.45
C LEU A 86 -0.96 -10.53 -0.67
N ALA A 87 0.32 -10.20 -0.48
CA ALA A 87 1.10 -9.53 -1.50
C ALA A 87 1.26 -10.40 -2.74
N LEU A 88 1.53 -11.70 -2.59
CA LEU A 88 1.65 -12.65 -3.69
C LEU A 88 0.32 -12.94 -4.39
N ALA A 89 -0.82 -12.73 -3.73
CA ALA A 89 -2.14 -12.91 -4.36
C ALA A 89 -2.37 -12.01 -5.57
N GLN A 90 -1.69 -10.86 -5.64
CA GLN A 90 -1.78 -9.96 -6.80
C GLN A 90 -1.21 -10.57 -8.09
N LEU A 91 -0.36 -11.62 -7.99
CA LEU A 91 0.23 -12.32 -9.13
C LEU A 91 -0.71 -13.38 -9.72
N ASP A 92 -1.69 -13.87 -8.93
CA ASP A 92 -2.68 -14.85 -9.39
C ASP A 92 -3.88 -14.16 -10.04
N SER A 93 -3.66 -13.57 -11.22
CA SER A 93 -4.72 -12.85 -11.96
C SER A 93 -5.87 -13.75 -12.40
N ALA A 94 -5.60 -15.04 -12.60
CA ALA A 94 -6.59 -16.05 -12.95
C ALA A 94 -7.37 -16.59 -11.73
N GLN A 95 -7.01 -16.18 -10.51
CA GLN A 95 -7.61 -16.64 -9.26
C GLN A 95 -7.66 -18.18 -9.16
N ALA A 96 -6.61 -18.85 -9.65
CA ALA A 96 -6.55 -20.30 -9.71
C ALA A 96 -6.53 -20.93 -8.30
N ARG A 97 -6.00 -20.19 -7.32
CA ARG A 97 -5.77 -20.71 -5.98
C ARG A 97 -7.05 -20.73 -5.13
N PRO A 98 -7.35 -21.82 -4.39
CA PRO A 98 -8.53 -21.90 -3.54
C PRO A 98 -8.58 -20.79 -2.47
N GLU A 99 -7.44 -20.44 -1.89
CA GLU A 99 -7.36 -19.40 -0.86
C GLU A 99 -7.68 -17.99 -1.38
N HIS A 100 -7.73 -17.80 -2.71
CA HIS A 100 -8.11 -16.54 -3.36
C HIS A 100 -9.59 -16.50 -3.77
N ARG A 101 -10.34 -17.58 -3.55
CA ARG A 101 -11.76 -17.74 -3.91
C ARG A 101 -12.65 -17.95 -2.68
N VAL A 102 -12.17 -17.53 -1.51
CA VAL A 102 -12.93 -17.62 -0.27
C VAL A 102 -14.10 -16.63 -0.33
N GLY A 103 -15.27 -17.00 0.19
CA GLY A 103 -16.42 -16.10 0.30
C GLY A 103 -16.10 -14.88 1.17
N ALA A 104 -16.57 -13.71 0.76
CA ALA A 104 -16.37 -12.48 1.53
C ALA A 104 -17.17 -12.49 2.85
N PRO A 105 -16.68 -11.80 3.90
CA PRO A 105 -17.47 -11.58 5.12
C PRO A 105 -18.74 -10.77 4.87
N ASP A 106 -18.70 -9.85 3.91
CA ASP A 106 -19.84 -9.06 3.44
C ASP A 106 -20.33 -9.61 2.11
N ARG A 107 -21.64 -9.89 1.99
CA ARG A 107 -22.24 -10.49 0.78
C ARG A 107 -22.17 -9.57 -0.45
N MET A 108 -21.96 -8.27 -0.27
CA MET A 108 -21.81 -7.31 -1.37
C MET A 108 -20.41 -7.35 -2.00
N LEU A 109 -19.44 -7.98 -1.34
CA LEU A 109 -18.08 -8.09 -1.84
C LEU A 109 -17.87 -9.44 -2.57
N PRO A 110 -17.08 -9.48 -3.66
CA PRO A 110 -16.79 -10.71 -4.36
C PRO A 110 -15.89 -11.63 -3.54
N ALA A 111 -15.82 -12.90 -3.95
CA ALA A 111 -14.85 -13.84 -3.42
C ALA A 111 -13.41 -13.32 -3.61
N GLY A 112 -12.51 -13.70 -2.71
CA GLY A 112 -11.16 -13.14 -2.65
C GLY A 112 -10.27 -13.80 -1.61
N PRO A 113 -9.07 -13.23 -1.37
CA PRO A 113 -8.13 -13.73 -0.36
C PRO A 113 -8.53 -13.34 1.07
N TRP A 114 -9.82 -13.43 1.39
CA TRP A 114 -10.40 -13.01 2.66
C TRP A 114 -9.85 -13.80 3.85
N GLY A 115 -9.54 -15.08 3.66
CA GLY A 115 -8.88 -15.90 4.67
C GLY A 115 -7.50 -15.34 5.06
N LEU A 116 -6.72 -14.91 4.07
CA LEU A 116 -5.39 -14.32 4.28
C LEU A 116 -5.49 -12.96 4.99
N LEU A 117 -6.41 -12.09 4.56
CA LEU A 117 -6.69 -10.83 5.25
C LEU A 117 -7.18 -11.06 6.68
N GLY A 118 -8.05 -12.05 6.90
CA GLY A 118 -8.53 -12.43 8.22
C GLY A 118 -7.41 -12.87 9.17
N GLN A 119 -6.43 -13.63 8.66
CA GLN A 119 -5.25 -14.01 9.46
C GLN A 119 -4.37 -12.79 9.79
N ALA A 120 -4.05 -11.95 8.80
CA ALA A 120 -3.26 -10.74 9.03
C ALA A 120 -3.93 -9.81 10.07
N ARG A 121 -5.26 -9.66 9.98
CA ARG A 121 -6.05 -8.85 10.90
C ARG A 121 -6.19 -9.45 12.30
N ARG A 122 -6.04 -10.78 12.47
CA ARG A 122 -5.99 -11.36 13.82
C ARG A 122 -4.73 -10.94 14.58
N ALA A 123 -3.61 -10.84 13.87
CA ALA A 123 -2.34 -10.40 14.43
C ALA A 123 -2.25 -8.87 14.56
N ASP A 124 -2.73 -8.14 13.56
CA ASP A 124 -2.73 -6.67 13.51
C ASP A 124 -4.02 -6.16 12.82
N PRO A 125 -5.11 -5.91 13.58
CA PRO A 125 -6.45 -5.64 13.03
C PRO A 125 -6.55 -4.48 12.04
N TRP A 126 -5.70 -3.47 12.20
CA TRP A 126 -5.69 -2.26 11.39
C TRP A 126 -4.34 -2.06 10.69
N SER A 127 -3.69 -3.19 10.35
CA SER A 127 -2.39 -3.20 9.70
C SER A 127 -2.42 -2.44 8.37
N ARG A 128 -1.77 -1.28 8.34
CA ARG A 128 -1.63 -0.47 7.12
C ARG A 128 -1.16 -1.32 5.95
N GLU A 129 -0.14 -2.13 6.14
CA GLU A 129 0.42 -2.94 5.05
C GLU A 129 -0.58 -3.96 4.52
N ALA A 130 -1.28 -4.70 5.40
CA ALA A 130 -2.26 -5.70 4.97
C ALA A 130 -3.37 -5.09 4.09
N PHE A 131 -3.90 -3.93 4.50
CA PHE A 131 -4.93 -3.23 3.72
C PHE A 131 -4.39 -2.70 2.39
N HIS A 132 -3.15 -2.21 2.34
CA HIS A 132 -2.50 -1.83 1.08
C HIS A 132 -2.29 -3.04 0.15
N ARG A 133 -1.90 -4.21 0.68
CA ARG A 133 -1.76 -5.42 -0.12
C ARG A 133 -3.10 -5.88 -0.67
N MET A 134 -4.15 -5.89 0.17
CA MET A 134 -5.51 -6.20 -0.29
C MET A 134 -6.00 -5.24 -1.38
N LEU A 135 -5.77 -3.93 -1.22
CA LEU A 135 -6.09 -2.94 -2.25
C LEU A 135 -5.34 -3.23 -3.56
N ARG A 136 -4.05 -3.60 -3.49
CA ARG A 136 -3.27 -3.97 -4.67
C ARG A 136 -3.78 -5.23 -5.37
N VAL A 137 -4.26 -6.23 -4.62
CA VAL A 137 -4.90 -7.43 -5.20
C VAL A 137 -6.09 -7.03 -6.06
N TRP A 138 -7.02 -6.24 -5.52
CA TRP A 138 -8.20 -5.81 -6.26
C TRP A 138 -7.85 -5.01 -7.52
N LEU A 139 -6.86 -4.13 -7.40
CA LEU A 139 -6.36 -3.37 -8.54
C LEU A 139 -5.69 -4.29 -9.58
N ALA A 140 -4.92 -5.29 -9.17
CA ALA A 140 -4.27 -6.23 -10.09
C ALA A 140 -5.28 -7.08 -10.85
N TRP A 141 -6.39 -7.48 -10.20
CA TRP A 141 -7.48 -8.23 -10.82
C TRP A 141 -8.46 -7.36 -11.63
N GLY A 142 -8.14 -6.08 -11.83
CA GLY A 142 -8.95 -5.15 -12.63
C GLY A 142 -10.17 -4.55 -11.91
N GLY A 143 -10.43 -4.94 -10.67
CA GLY A 143 -11.60 -4.54 -9.89
C GLY A 143 -11.46 -3.17 -9.23
N SER A 144 -11.41 -2.08 -10.00
CA SER A 144 -11.35 -0.72 -9.40
C SER A 144 -12.64 -0.30 -8.68
N GLY A 145 -13.78 -0.90 -9.04
CA GLY A 145 -15.05 -0.81 -8.31
C GLY A 145 -15.00 -1.61 -7.01
N THR A 146 -14.61 -2.88 -7.09
CA THR A 146 -14.39 -3.75 -5.93
C THR A 146 -13.40 -3.17 -4.93
N ALA A 147 -12.32 -2.54 -5.41
CA ALA A 147 -11.38 -1.82 -4.57
C ALA A 147 -12.05 -0.67 -3.80
N ALA A 148 -12.96 0.08 -4.44
CA ALA A 148 -13.71 1.14 -3.78
C ALA A 148 -14.69 0.59 -2.75
N GLU A 149 -15.43 -0.48 -3.09
CA GLU A 149 -16.36 -1.15 -2.18
C GLU A 149 -15.64 -1.72 -0.96
N PHE A 150 -14.49 -2.39 -1.16
CA PHE A 150 -13.65 -2.85 -0.06
C PHE A 150 -13.27 -1.73 0.91
N LEU A 151 -12.83 -0.57 0.39
CA LEU A 151 -12.51 0.57 1.24
C LEU A 151 -13.76 1.13 1.94
N ALA A 152 -14.89 1.21 1.24
CA ALA A 152 -16.15 1.68 1.81
C ALA A 152 -16.66 0.78 2.94
N THR A 153 -16.47 -0.54 2.84
CA THR A 153 -16.86 -1.50 3.87
C THR A 153 -15.99 -1.39 5.13
N TYR A 154 -14.68 -1.20 4.99
CA TYR A 154 -13.76 -1.32 6.13
C TYR A 154 -13.33 -0.01 6.78
N LEU A 155 -13.20 1.07 6.01
CA LEU A 155 -12.73 2.36 6.56
C LEU A 155 -13.63 2.97 7.63
N PRO A 156 -14.97 2.82 7.62
CA PRO A 156 -15.82 3.35 8.69
C PRO A 156 -15.48 2.81 10.08
N ALA A 157 -14.94 1.59 10.17
CA ALA A 157 -14.54 0.98 11.43
C ALA A 157 -13.05 1.21 11.78
N ALA A 158 -12.26 1.79 10.87
CA ALA A 158 -10.85 2.06 11.13
C ALA A 158 -10.70 3.16 12.20
N PRO A 159 -9.72 3.05 13.12
CA PRO A 159 -9.52 4.03 14.18
C PRO A 159 -9.39 5.46 13.64
N GLU A 160 -9.92 6.42 14.38
CA GLU A 160 -9.67 7.83 14.11
C GLU A 160 -8.15 8.11 14.15
N GLY A 161 -7.67 8.96 13.24
CA GLY A 161 -6.24 9.21 13.12
C GLY A 161 -5.46 8.17 12.32
N SER A 162 -6.06 7.02 11.98
CA SER A 162 -5.35 5.93 11.30
C SER A 162 -4.88 6.32 9.88
N PRO A 163 -3.66 5.93 9.47
CA PRO A 163 -3.19 6.14 8.09
C PRO A 163 -3.97 5.33 7.05
N LEU A 164 -4.83 4.38 7.46
CA LEU A 164 -5.73 3.68 6.54
C LEU A 164 -6.66 4.63 5.79
N HIS A 165 -6.99 5.78 6.38
CA HIS A 165 -7.81 6.81 5.74
C HIS A 165 -7.13 7.47 4.53
N ALA A 166 -5.84 7.20 4.29
CA ALA A 166 -5.15 7.57 3.06
C ALA A 166 -5.45 6.64 1.87
N LEU A 167 -5.95 5.42 2.09
CA LEU A 167 -6.14 4.40 1.04
C LEU A 167 -6.99 4.86 -0.17
N PRO A 168 -8.08 5.63 0.01
CA PRO A 168 -8.84 6.15 -1.13
C PRO A 168 -7.99 7.01 -2.06
N LEU A 169 -6.99 7.74 -1.50
CA LEU A 169 -6.10 8.60 -2.29
C LEU A 169 -5.23 7.77 -3.24
N TYR A 170 -4.76 6.59 -2.81
CA TYR A 170 -4.03 5.65 -3.66
C TYR A 170 -4.91 5.12 -4.78
N LEU A 171 -6.18 4.80 -4.50
CA LEU A 171 -7.13 4.35 -5.52
C LEU A 171 -7.35 5.43 -6.59
N HIS A 172 -7.49 6.70 -6.20
CA HIS A 172 -7.63 7.79 -7.15
C HIS A 172 -6.38 8.03 -8.00
N VAL A 173 -5.18 7.96 -7.39
CA VAL A 173 -3.92 8.02 -8.14
C VAL A 173 -3.80 6.86 -9.12
N GLU A 174 -4.18 5.64 -8.73
CA GLU A 174 -4.15 4.49 -9.64
C GLU A 174 -5.14 4.62 -10.79
N ARG A 175 -6.35 5.14 -10.53
CA ARG A 175 -7.33 5.44 -11.60
C ARG A 175 -6.78 6.46 -12.58
N TYR A 176 -6.14 7.53 -12.09
CA TYR A 176 -5.44 8.47 -12.95
C TYR A 176 -4.33 7.78 -13.76
N ARG A 177 -3.50 6.96 -13.11
CA ARG A 177 -2.38 6.24 -13.75
C ARG A 177 -2.85 5.30 -14.86
N ARG A 178 -4.03 4.67 -14.70
CA ARG A 178 -4.61 3.75 -15.70
C ARG A 178 -5.50 4.41 -16.75
N ALA A 179 -5.97 5.64 -16.51
CA ALA A 179 -6.83 6.33 -17.47
C ALA A 179 -6.13 6.50 -18.82
N GLU A 180 -6.84 6.18 -19.91
CA GLU A 180 -6.37 6.41 -21.28
C GLU A 180 -6.27 7.91 -21.57
N ARG A 181 -7.23 8.69 -21.07
CA ARG A 181 -7.31 10.15 -21.24
C ARG A 181 -6.95 10.85 -19.93
N LYS A 182 -5.66 11.21 -19.79
CA LYS A 182 -5.11 11.83 -18.57
C LYS A 182 -5.78 13.15 -18.22
N GLU A 183 -6.14 13.95 -19.22
CA GLU A 183 -6.79 15.24 -19.02
C GLU A 183 -8.15 15.09 -18.34
N GLU A 184 -8.98 14.14 -18.80
CA GLU A 184 -10.29 13.86 -18.21
C GLU A 184 -10.15 13.31 -16.79
N ALA A 185 -9.17 12.42 -16.56
CA ALA A 185 -8.88 11.92 -15.22
C ALA A 185 -8.38 13.02 -14.28
N ALA A 186 -7.61 14.00 -14.78
CA ALA A 186 -7.19 15.16 -14.01
C ALA A 186 -8.38 16.02 -13.59
N LEU A 187 -9.36 16.23 -14.49
CA LEU A 187 -10.56 17.01 -14.22
C LEU A 187 -11.42 16.41 -13.10
N GLN A 188 -11.33 15.09 -12.83
CA GLN A 188 -12.04 14.47 -11.72
C GLN A 188 -11.62 15.05 -10.37
N TRP A 189 -10.34 15.38 -10.17
CA TRP A 189 -9.87 15.99 -8.93
C TRP A 189 -10.52 17.36 -8.67
N THR A 190 -10.85 18.12 -9.72
CA THR A 190 -11.43 19.46 -9.55
C THR A 190 -12.96 19.47 -9.59
N HIS A 191 -13.59 18.62 -10.41
CA HIS A 191 -15.03 18.65 -10.69
C HIS A 191 -15.85 17.61 -9.93
N ASN A 192 -15.22 16.65 -9.23
CA ASN A 192 -15.95 15.62 -8.49
C ASN A 192 -16.03 15.96 -6.99
N ASP A 193 -17.22 16.33 -6.53
CA ASP A 193 -17.47 16.66 -5.13
C ASP A 193 -17.28 15.46 -4.18
N GLY A 194 -17.50 14.23 -4.67
CA GLY A 194 -17.21 13.00 -3.93
C GLY A 194 -15.71 12.80 -3.68
N ILE A 195 -14.86 13.16 -4.64
CA ILE A 195 -13.40 13.14 -4.45
C ILE A 195 -12.99 14.23 -3.46
N ARG A 196 -13.52 15.45 -3.63
CA ARG A 196 -13.24 16.58 -2.72
C ARG A 196 -13.61 16.25 -1.26
N SER A 197 -14.77 15.64 -1.04
CA SER A 197 -15.22 15.22 0.30
C SER A 197 -14.36 14.09 0.87
N THR A 198 -13.97 13.11 0.05
CA THR A 198 -13.05 12.03 0.44
C THR A 198 -11.69 12.58 0.88
N VAL A 199 -11.13 13.52 0.11
CA VAL A 199 -9.86 14.19 0.44
C VAL A 199 -9.97 14.97 1.75
N ARG A 200 -11.09 15.67 1.97
CA ARG A 200 -11.33 16.40 3.22
C ARG A 200 -11.41 15.48 4.43
N ARG A 201 -12.12 14.36 4.32
CA ARG A 201 -12.18 13.33 5.38
C ARG A 201 -10.79 12.76 5.69
N ALA A 202 -10.00 12.46 4.66
CA ALA A 202 -8.63 11.99 4.85
C ALA A 202 -7.77 13.04 5.59
N TYR A 203 -7.95 14.32 5.27
CA TYR A 203 -7.30 15.43 5.96
C TYR A 203 -7.73 15.56 7.43
N GLU A 204 -9.01 15.43 7.73
CA GLU A 204 -9.54 15.45 9.11
C GLU A 204 -8.93 14.32 9.95
N HIS A 205 -8.87 13.11 9.40
CA HIS A 205 -8.19 12.00 10.07
C HIS A 205 -6.69 12.23 10.19
N TRP A 206 -6.02 12.77 9.18
CA TRP A 206 -4.60 13.12 9.29
C TRP A 206 -4.35 14.14 10.42
N ARG A 207 -5.18 15.19 10.52
CA ARG A 207 -5.13 16.18 11.61
C ARG A 207 -5.34 15.52 12.98
N ALA A 208 -6.32 14.63 13.10
CA ALA A 208 -6.59 13.90 14.35
C ALA A 208 -5.42 13.00 14.75
N GLY A 209 -4.80 12.31 13.79
CA GLY A 209 -3.62 11.47 14.02
C GLY A 209 -2.36 12.27 14.36
N HIS A 210 -2.20 13.45 13.75
CA HIS A 210 -1.08 14.36 14.00
C HIS A 210 -1.07 14.90 15.44
N SER A 211 -2.25 15.05 16.06
CA SER A 211 -2.41 15.44 17.46
C SER A 211 -2.40 14.25 18.45
N GLY A 212 -2.22 13.00 17.97
CA GLY A 212 -2.47 11.78 18.74
C GLY A 212 -1.57 10.58 18.39
N VAL A 213 -2.19 9.44 18.06
CA VAL A 213 -1.68 8.04 18.08
C VAL A 213 -0.41 7.76 17.24
N GLY A 214 0.02 8.72 16.41
CA GLY A 214 1.29 8.65 15.69
C GLY A 214 1.19 9.31 14.33
N ARG A 215 2.34 9.79 13.84
CA ARG A 215 2.43 10.45 12.54
C ARG A 215 2.15 9.48 11.40
N TRP A 216 1.42 9.95 10.38
CA TRP A 216 1.25 9.21 9.14
C TRP A 216 2.60 8.98 8.45
N PRO A 217 2.81 7.84 7.78
CA PRO A 217 3.97 7.63 6.93
C PRO A 217 4.12 8.75 5.88
N VAL A 218 5.36 9.18 5.60
CA VAL A 218 5.67 10.26 4.64
C VAL A 218 5.03 10.03 3.27
N VAL A 219 4.95 8.77 2.83
CA VAL A 219 4.28 8.42 1.57
C VAL A 219 2.78 8.72 1.59
N ASP A 220 2.09 8.52 2.71
CA ASP A 220 0.66 8.84 2.85
C ASP A 220 0.42 10.33 2.93
N GLU A 221 1.25 11.03 3.70
CA GLU A 221 1.24 12.49 3.77
C GLU A 221 1.50 13.09 2.38
N SER A 222 2.40 12.50 1.58
CA SER A 222 2.64 12.93 0.19
C SER A 222 1.44 12.69 -0.72
N HIS A 223 0.69 11.59 -0.54
CA HIS A 223 -0.57 11.36 -1.26
C HIS A 223 -1.64 12.37 -0.86
N LEU A 224 -1.74 12.70 0.43
CA LEU A 224 -2.66 13.70 0.96
C LEU A 224 -2.32 15.10 0.45
N ALA A 225 -1.06 15.50 0.49
CA ALA A 225 -0.60 16.79 0.00
C ALA A 225 -0.91 16.97 -1.49
N HIS A 226 -0.62 15.95 -2.32
CA HIS A 226 -1.02 15.94 -3.72
C HIS A 226 -2.53 16.10 -3.88
N ALA A 227 -3.33 15.29 -3.18
CA ALA A 227 -4.78 15.32 -3.34
C ALA A 227 -5.40 16.66 -2.91
N LEU A 228 -4.92 17.27 -1.82
CA LEU A 228 -5.38 18.59 -1.38
C LEU A 228 -5.03 19.68 -2.40
N TRP A 229 -3.82 19.65 -2.95
CA TRP A 229 -3.41 20.57 -4.01
C TRP A 229 -4.25 20.37 -5.28
N ALA A 230 -4.39 19.13 -5.75
CA ALA A 230 -5.15 18.78 -6.96
C ALA A 230 -6.65 19.12 -6.83
N THR A 231 -7.22 18.98 -5.65
CA THR A 231 -8.62 19.37 -5.35
C THR A 231 -8.79 20.86 -5.02
N ARG A 232 -7.77 21.71 -5.19
CA ARG A 232 -7.83 23.16 -4.91
C ARG A 232 -8.16 23.50 -3.45
N GLN A 233 -7.53 22.81 -2.51
CA GLN A 233 -7.63 23.08 -1.06
C GLN A 233 -6.27 23.58 -0.52
N PRO A 234 -5.83 24.79 -0.91
CA PRO A 234 -4.45 25.24 -0.74
C PRO A 234 -4.03 25.46 0.72
N ARG A 235 -4.94 25.91 1.60
CA ARG A 235 -4.64 26.09 3.03
C ARG A 235 -4.30 24.76 3.69
N GLN A 236 -5.16 23.77 3.51
CA GLN A 236 -4.94 22.42 4.02
C GLN A 236 -3.70 21.77 3.38
N ALA A 237 -3.48 21.98 2.07
CA ALA A 237 -2.28 21.49 1.40
C ALA A 237 -1.00 22.10 2.00
N ALA A 238 -0.98 23.41 2.27
CA ALA A 238 0.15 24.10 2.88
C ALA A 238 0.48 23.55 4.28
N GLU A 239 -0.54 23.24 5.08
CA GLU A 239 -0.35 22.61 6.39
C GLU A 239 0.31 21.22 6.30
N VAL A 240 -0.16 20.37 5.38
CA VAL A 240 0.43 19.04 5.17
C VAL A 240 1.87 19.16 4.63
N PHE A 241 2.13 20.10 3.71
CA PHE A 241 3.49 20.37 3.22
C PHE A 241 4.43 20.89 4.31
N ALA A 242 3.93 21.74 5.22
CA ALA A 242 4.71 22.21 6.36
C ALA A 242 5.09 21.06 7.31
N ALA A 243 4.16 20.12 7.57
CA ALA A 243 4.40 18.94 8.38
C ALA A 243 5.36 17.94 7.72
N LEU A 244 5.30 17.80 6.39
CA LEU A 244 6.18 16.94 5.60
C LEU A 244 7.65 17.35 5.67
N ASN A 245 7.93 18.66 5.61
CA ASN A 245 9.28 19.24 5.52
C ASN A 245 10.25 18.70 6.60
N PRO A 246 11.49 18.27 6.25
CA PRO A 246 12.13 18.28 4.92
C PRO A 246 11.87 17.02 4.07
N PHE A 247 11.00 16.12 4.50
CA PHE A 247 10.79 14.84 3.86
C PHE A 247 9.66 14.89 2.83
N VAL A 248 9.88 14.30 1.65
CA VAL A 248 8.82 14.08 0.66
C VAL A 248 9.05 12.74 -0.01
N SER A 249 7.96 12.02 -0.28
CA SER A 249 8.00 10.79 -1.07
C SER A 249 7.86 11.13 -2.55
N SER A 250 8.58 10.41 -3.42
CA SER A 250 8.43 10.54 -4.87
C SER A 250 7.05 10.11 -5.37
N GLN A 251 6.39 9.18 -4.67
CA GLN A 251 4.98 8.85 -4.90
C GLN A 251 4.07 9.78 -4.08
N PRO A 252 2.95 10.26 -4.64
CA PRO A 252 2.36 9.85 -5.92
C PRO A 252 2.90 10.59 -7.16
N TRP A 253 3.72 11.63 -6.98
CA TRP A 253 4.12 12.58 -8.02
C TRP A 253 4.73 11.93 -9.26
N ALA A 254 5.55 10.89 -9.08
CA ALA A 254 6.16 10.14 -10.17
C ALA A 254 5.13 9.37 -11.03
N SER A 255 3.95 9.06 -10.49
CA SER A 255 2.85 8.46 -11.26
C SER A 255 2.04 9.48 -12.07
N LEU A 256 2.24 10.77 -11.80
CA LEU A 256 1.46 11.87 -12.35
C LEU A 256 2.24 12.70 -13.37
N SER A 257 3.57 12.72 -13.27
CA SER A 257 4.45 13.50 -14.13
C SER A 257 5.79 12.80 -14.33
N GLY A 258 6.37 12.96 -15.52
CA GLY A 258 7.75 12.56 -15.81
C GLY A 258 8.81 13.43 -15.12
N ARG A 259 8.41 14.56 -14.52
CA ARG A 259 9.27 15.48 -13.74
C ARG A 259 8.67 15.70 -12.35
N PRO A 260 8.69 14.69 -11.46
CA PRO A 260 8.02 14.75 -10.16
C PRO A 260 8.53 15.90 -9.27
N ASP A 261 9.83 16.18 -9.28
CA ASP A 261 10.43 17.21 -8.42
C ASP A 261 9.98 18.63 -8.77
N GLU A 262 9.71 18.89 -10.05
CA GLU A 262 9.15 20.17 -10.49
C GLU A 262 7.69 20.31 -10.08
N LEU A 263 6.92 19.24 -10.23
CA LEU A 263 5.52 19.22 -9.83
C LEU A 263 5.37 19.43 -8.32
N ILE A 264 6.23 18.80 -7.51
CA ILE A 264 6.27 19.00 -6.06
C ILE A 264 6.58 20.46 -5.73
N ARG A 265 7.64 21.03 -6.32
CA ARG A 265 8.02 22.44 -6.09
C ARG A 265 6.90 23.41 -6.47
N GLN A 266 6.24 23.17 -7.60
CA GLN A 266 5.09 23.94 -8.04
C GLN A 266 3.92 23.83 -7.04
N ALA A 267 3.58 22.61 -6.61
CA ALA A 267 2.48 22.37 -5.69
C ALA A 267 2.72 23.05 -4.32
N VAL A 268 3.94 22.95 -3.80
CA VAL A 268 4.37 23.63 -2.58
C VAL A 268 4.23 25.15 -2.73
N ALA A 269 4.82 25.74 -3.77
CA ALA A 269 4.79 27.18 -3.99
C ALA A 269 3.36 27.72 -4.12
N GLN A 270 2.51 27.04 -4.90
CA GLN A 270 1.11 27.42 -5.08
C GLN A 270 0.30 27.31 -3.78
N SER A 271 0.53 26.27 -2.99
CA SER A 271 -0.20 26.06 -1.73
C SER A 271 0.14 27.15 -0.71
N PHE A 272 1.43 27.47 -0.52
CA PHE A 272 1.86 28.55 0.38
C PHE A 272 1.52 29.95 -0.12
N ALA A 273 1.45 30.17 -1.43
CA ALA A 273 1.02 31.45 -1.99
C ALA A 273 -0.47 31.70 -1.77
N ALA A 274 -1.32 30.69 -1.98
CA ALA A 274 -2.77 30.80 -1.82
C ALA A 274 -3.27 30.62 -0.38
N ALA A 275 -2.40 30.23 0.55
CA ALA A 275 -2.72 30.13 1.98
C ALA A 275 -2.47 31.43 2.76
N ARG A 276 -1.73 32.38 2.19
CA ARG A 276 -1.55 33.74 2.71
C ARG A 276 -2.78 34.59 2.42
#